data_AF-A0A2V8QKF7-F1
#
_entry.id   AF-A0A2V8QKF7-F1
#
_cell.length_a   1.000
_cell.length_b   1.000
_cell.length_c   1.000
_cell.angle_alpha   90.00
_cell.angle_beta   90.00
_cell.angle_gamma   90.00
#
_symmetry.space_group_name_H-M   'P 1'
#
loop_
_entity.id
_entity.type
_entity.pdbx_description
1 polymer ?
#
loop_
_entity_poly.entity_id
_entity_poly.type
_entity_poly.pdbx_seq_one_letter_code
_entity_poly.pdbx_strand_id
1 'polypeptide(L)'
;MTRLSSSRRTAAISIVAIGLIAPPARIVASTSNPAFNKTAATSALECLVQARATASPQGVLIEWTTGLDMGSLGFNVYRITNGQRTKLNLSLIAGSALVVKARRQSYAWMDPAGASDSQYEVESVDLRGDSSNRVVAQSNWSAALPEYRQSELLSKLGGRSAGTTTNPESLEMD
;
A
#
# COMPACT_ATOMS: atom_id res chain seq x y z
N MET A 1 19.38 73.87 37.07
CA MET A 1 19.38 74.33 38.47
C MET A 1 18.24 73.65 39.22
N THR A 2 18.37 73.56 40.55
CA THR A 2 17.31 73.52 41.59
C THR A 2 16.09 72.57 41.43
N ARG A 3 16.12 71.54 42.29
CA ARG A 3 15.05 70.69 42.86
C ARG A 3 13.76 71.40 43.36
N LEU A 4 12.77 70.57 43.75
CA LEU A 4 11.61 70.85 44.66
C LEU A 4 10.48 71.73 44.05
N SER A 5 9.20 71.70 44.45
CA SER A 5 8.35 70.82 45.32
C SER A 5 6.86 71.20 45.03
N SER A 6 5.72 70.59 45.44
CA SER A 6 5.32 69.48 46.35
C SER A 6 4.02 68.85 45.77
N SER A 7 3.63 67.57 45.88
CA SER A 7 3.37 66.65 47.02
C SER A 7 1.96 66.74 47.65
N ARG A 8 1.50 65.59 48.22
CA ARG A 8 0.28 65.31 49.02
C ARG A 8 -0.99 65.01 48.18
N ARG A 9 -1.83 63.98 48.48
CA ARG A 9 -1.93 63.08 49.66
C ARG A 9 -2.07 61.59 49.28
N THR A 10 -1.81 60.72 50.26
CA THR A 10 -1.79 59.25 50.17
C THR A 10 -3.18 58.60 50.25
N ALA A 11 -3.40 57.54 49.48
CA ALA A 11 -4.23 56.38 49.86
C ALA A 11 -3.75 55.16 49.05
N ALA A 12 -3.73 53.97 49.64
CA ALA A 12 -3.32 52.73 48.97
C ALA A 12 -4.50 51.76 48.88
N ILE A 13 -4.61 51.02 47.77
CA ILE A 13 -5.51 49.88 47.61
C ILE A 13 -4.69 48.73 47.02
N SER A 14 -4.69 47.59 47.70
CA SER A 14 -3.87 46.42 47.36
C SER A 14 -4.45 45.63 46.19
N ILE A 15 -3.58 45.19 45.27
CA ILE A 15 -3.95 44.26 44.21
C ILE A 15 -3.97 42.83 44.77
N VAL A 16 -5.14 42.20 44.80
CA VAL A 16 -5.29 40.78 45.13
C VAL A 16 -4.99 39.95 43.89
N ALA A 17 -3.82 39.31 43.85
CA ALA A 17 -3.47 38.37 42.79
C ALA A 17 -4.11 37.00 43.04
N ILE A 18 -5.12 36.63 42.22
CA ILE A 18 -5.74 35.30 42.27
C ILE A 18 -4.85 34.32 41.52
N GLY A 19 -4.06 33.53 42.25
CA GLY A 19 -3.24 32.47 41.68
C GLY A 19 -4.07 31.25 41.28
N LEU A 20 -4.08 30.89 39.99
CA LEU A 20 -4.62 29.61 39.55
C LEU A 20 -3.66 28.48 39.96
N ILE A 21 -4.11 27.62 40.88
CA ILE A 21 -3.37 26.42 41.26
C ILE A 21 -3.64 25.32 40.22
N ALA A 22 -2.71 25.14 39.28
CA ALA A 22 -2.72 23.98 38.40
C ALA A 22 -2.31 22.71 39.18
N PRO A 23 -3.03 21.58 39.04
CA PRO A 23 -2.63 20.33 39.68
C PRO A 23 -1.36 19.76 39.03
N PRO A 24 -0.47 19.09 39.79
CA PRO A 24 0.77 18.52 39.24
C PRO A 24 0.47 17.38 38.27
N ALA A 25 1.06 17.45 37.07
CA ALA A 25 0.94 16.40 36.07
C ALA A 25 1.60 15.10 36.56
N ARG A 26 0.82 14.00 36.62
CA ARG A 26 1.37 12.66 36.94
C ARG A 26 2.08 12.10 35.72
N ILE A 27 3.40 12.19 35.69
CA ILE A 27 4.23 11.47 34.73
C ILE A 27 4.18 9.98 35.08
N VAL A 28 3.45 9.19 34.29
CA VAL A 28 3.52 7.73 34.34
C VAL A 28 4.79 7.31 33.60
N ALA A 29 5.82 6.91 34.34
CA ALA A 29 7.07 6.41 33.78
C ALA A 29 6.88 4.99 33.23
N SER A 30 6.47 4.89 31.97
CA SER A 30 6.38 3.61 31.24
C SER A 30 7.77 3.00 31.04
N THR A 31 8.21 2.15 31.98
CA THR A 31 9.47 1.40 31.88
C THR A 31 9.41 0.39 30.73
N SER A 32 9.92 0.77 29.56
CA SER A 32 10.01 -0.13 28.41
C SER A 32 11.01 -1.26 28.72
N ASN A 33 10.50 -2.48 28.82
CA ASN A 33 11.33 -3.66 29.07
C ASN A 33 12.22 -3.93 27.84
N PRO A 34 13.57 -3.85 27.94
CA PRO A 34 14.45 -3.84 26.77
C PRO A 34 14.45 -5.16 25.96
N ALA A 35 13.89 -6.24 26.52
CA ALA A 35 13.76 -7.54 25.87
C ALA A 35 12.96 -7.55 24.55
N PHE A 36 12.18 -6.49 24.25
CA PHE A 36 11.40 -6.38 23.00
C PHE A 36 11.96 -5.42 21.95
N ASN A 37 13.12 -4.79 22.18
CA ASN A 37 13.81 -3.98 21.17
C ASN A 37 14.57 -4.85 20.15
N LYS A 38 13.90 -5.83 19.54
CA LYS A 38 14.40 -6.48 18.32
C LYS A 38 14.30 -5.47 17.18
N THR A 39 15.45 -4.92 16.79
CA THR A 39 15.59 -3.87 15.77
C THR A 39 14.71 -4.10 14.54
N ALA A 40 13.66 -3.28 14.38
CA ALA A 40 12.70 -3.37 13.27
C ALA A 40 13.25 -2.80 11.93
N ALA A 41 14.55 -2.99 11.68
CA ALA A 41 15.28 -2.48 10.51
C ALA A 41 15.76 -3.62 9.59
N THR A 42 15.04 -4.74 9.56
CA THR A 42 15.29 -5.89 8.66
C THR A 42 14.02 -6.34 7.92
N SER A 43 12.85 -5.82 8.28
CA SER A 43 11.55 -6.18 7.68
C SER A 43 11.12 -5.31 6.49
N ALA A 44 11.82 -4.19 6.24
CA ALA A 44 11.41 -3.22 5.22
C ALA A 44 11.86 -3.55 3.78
N LEU A 45 12.84 -4.44 3.59
CA LEU A 45 13.29 -4.86 2.26
C LEU A 45 12.46 -6.03 1.68
N GLU A 46 11.97 -6.94 2.52
CA GLU A 46 11.35 -8.19 2.05
C GLU A 46 9.90 -8.02 1.56
N CYS A 47 9.16 -7.05 2.10
CA CYS A 47 7.76 -6.77 1.74
C CYS A 47 7.61 -5.71 0.62
N LEU A 48 8.60 -5.65 -0.28
CA LEU A 48 8.67 -4.62 -1.32
C LEU A 48 7.83 -4.98 -2.56
N VAL A 49 6.82 -4.16 -2.88
CA VAL A 49 6.24 -4.09 -4.23
C VAL A 49 6.76 -2.83 -4.92
N GLN A 50 7.34 -2.96 -6.10
CA GLN A 50 7.71 -1.83 -6.96
C GLN A 50 6.86 -1.87 -8.21
N ALA A 51 6.19 -0.76 -8.54
CA ALA A 51 5.37 -0.62 -9.74
C ALA A 51 5.82 0.56 -10.61
N ARG A 52 5.51 0.48 -11.91
CA ARG A 52 5.71 1.53 -12.92
C ARG A 52 4.55 1.52 -13.91
N ALA A 53 4.30 2.67 -14.53
CA ALA A 53 3.33 2.83 -15.60
C ALA A 53 4.00 3.52 -16.79
N THR A 54 3.95 2.88 -17.95
CA THR A 54 4.57 3.34 -19.21
C THR A 54 3.47 3.65 -20.22
N ALA A 55 3.21 4.93 -20.46
CA ALA A 55 2.21 5.39 -21.42
C ALA A 55 2.76 5.39 -22.84
N SER A 56 1.91 5.03 -23.81
CA SER A 56 2.27 4.84 -25.22
C SER A 56 1.06 5.09 -26.13
N PRO A 57 1.22 5.09 -27.47
CA PRO A 57 0.10 5.11 -28.40
C PRO A 57 -0.85 3.91 -28.32
N GLN A 58 -0.50 2.86 -27.57
CA GLN A 58 -1.28 1.63 -27.40
C GLN A 58 -2.07 1.59 -26.07
N GLY A 59 -2.03 2.69 -25.29
CA GLY A 59 -2.47 2.73 -23.89
C GLY A 59 -1.29 2.70 -22.91
N VAL A 60 -1.55 2.30 -21.67
CA VAL A 60 -0.55 2.25 -20.60
C VAL A 60 -0.22 0.82 -20.22
N LEU A 61 1.07 0.48 -20.21
CA LEU A 61 1.58 -0.75 -19.59
C LEU A 61 1.89 -0.50 -18.12
N ILE A 62 1.20 -1.20 -17.22
CA ILE A 62 1.52 -1.24 -15.79
C ILE A 62 2.39 -2.48 -15.53
N GLU A 63 3.59 -2.30 -15.00
CA GLU A 63 4.49 -3.40 -14.61
C GLU A 63 4.77 -3.33 -13.11
N TRP A 64 4.86 -4.48 -12.42
CA TRP A 64 5.33 -4.54 -11.04
C TRP A 64 6.11 -5.81 -10.72
N THR A 65 6.96 -5.74 -9.69
CA THR A 65 7.66 -6.91 -9.13
C THR A 65 7.51 -6.95 -7.61
N THR A 66 7.54 -8.15 -7.03
CA THR A 66 7.49 -8.34 -5.57
C THR A 66 8.81 -8.85 -5.00
N GLY A 67 9.00 -8.62 -3.70
CA GLY A 67 9.99 -9.32 -2.87
C GLY A 67 9.75 -10.84 -2.79
N LEU A 68 10.68 -11.54 -2.13
CA LEU A 68 10.66 -13.02 -2.02
C LEU A 68 9.57 -13.50 -1.05
N ASP A 69 9.45 -12.85 0.10
CA ASP A 69 8.53 -13.24 1.18
C ASP A 69 7.08 -12.78 0.94
N MET A 70 6.81 -12.07 -0.16
CA MET A 70 5.48 -11.58 -0.52
C MET A 70 4.57 -12.67 -1.12
N GLY A 71 4.31 -13.73 -0.35
CA GLY A 71 3.33 -14.77 -0.65
C GLY A 71 1.92 -14.19 -0.77
N SER A 72 1.45 -13.99 -2.00
CA SER A 72 0.17 -13.34 -2.31
C SER A 72 -0.77 -14.28 -3.08
N LEU A 73 -2.07 -14.19 -2.81
CA LEU A 73 -3.11 -14.86 -3.59
C LEU A 73 -3.24 -14.23 -4.98
N GLY A 74 -3.11 -12.91 -5.04
CA GLY A 74 -3.13 -12.17 -6.30
C GLY A 74 -3.11 -10.67 -6.14
N PHE A 75 -3.39 -9.98 -7.24
CA PHE A 75 -3.39 -8.52 -7.33
C PHE A 75 -4.67 -7.99 -7.96
N ASN A 76 -5.04 -6.78 -7.54
CA ASN A 76 -5.93 -5.89 -8.26
C ASN A 76 -5.12 -4.73 -8.85
N VAL A 77 -5.53 -4.25 -10.03
CA VAL A 77 -4.95 -3.06 -10.68
C VAL A 77 -6.08 -2.05 -10.90
N TYR A 78 -5.81 -0.80 -10.52
CA TYR A 78 -6.75 0.31 -10.64
C TYR A 78 -6.12 1.43 -11.45
N ARG A 79 -6.90 2.03 -12.36
CA ARG A 79 -6.60 3.34 -12.94
C ARG A 79 -7.19 4.42 -12.05
N ILE A 80 -6.43 5.49 -11.85
CA ILE A 80 -6.83 6.71 -11.16
C ILE A 80 -6.79 7.85 -12.18
N THR A 81 -7.97 8.35 -12.55
CA THR A 81 -8.12 9.46 -13.51
C THR A 81 -9.03 10.51 -12.87
N ASN A 82 -8.59 11.78 -12.79
CA ASN A 82 -9.35 12.87 -12.13
C ASN A 82 -9.84 12.50 -10.70
N GLY A 83 -9.01 11.76 -9.95
CA GLY A 83 -9.32 11.27 -8.60
C GLY A 83 -10.23 10.03 -8.52
N GLN A 84 -10.81 9.58 -9.64
CA GLN A 84 -11.69 8.40 -9.67
C GLN A 84 -10.87 7.11 -9.83
N ARG A 85 -11.03 6.16 -8.90
CA ARG A 85 -10.31 4.87 -8.84
C ARG A 85 -11.15 3.75 -9.49
N THR A 86 -10.86 3.43 -10.75
CA THR A 86 -11.55 2.40 -11.53
C THR A 86 -10.77 1.09 -11.56
N LYS A 87 -11.40 -0.04 -11.23
CA LYS A 87 -10.77 -1.37 -11.29
C LYS A 87 -10.66 -1.87 -12.73
N LEU A 88 -9.50 -2.42 -13.11
CA LEU A 88 -9.22 -2.89 -14.47
C LEU A 88 -9.36 -4.41 -14.65
N ASN A 89 -9.11 -5.20 -13.60
CA ASN A 89 -9.13 -6.67 -13.64
C ASN A 89 -10.44 -7.24 -13.07
N LEU A 90 -11.12 -8.09 -13.85
CA LEU A 90 -12.40 -8.71 -13.45
C LEU A 90 -12.24 -9.69 -12.27
N SER A 91 -11.23 -10.55 -12.33
CA SER A 91 -10.79 -11.41 -11.22
C SER A 91 -9.35 -11.07 -10.83
N LEU A 92 -8.87 -11.56 -9.68
CA LEU A 92 -7.46 -11.39 -9.28
C LEU A 92 -6.49 -11.81 -10.40
N ILE A 93 -5.42 -11.05 -10.56
CA ILE A 93 -4.23 -11.48 -11.30
C ILE A 93 -3.47 -12.44 -10.39
N ALA A 94 -3.10 -13.63 -10.87
CA ALA A 94 -2.64 -14.73 -10.04
C ALA A 94 -1.32 -14.42 -9.31
N GLY A 95 -1.32 -14.56 -7.98
CA GLY A 95 -0.20 -14.20 -7.13
C GLY A 95 0.88 -15.28 -6.98
N SER A 96 1.93 -14.93 -6.26
CA SER A 96 3.12 -15.76 -6.06
C SER A 96 2.82 -17.08 -5.33
N ALA A 97 1.84 -17.10 -4.42
CA ALA A 97 1.51 -18.27 -3.61
C ALA A 97 0.82 -19.40 -4.41
N LEU A 98 0.37 -19.11 -5.63
CA LEU A 98 -0.26 -20.08 -6.54
C LEU A 98 0.74 -20.75 -7.50
N VAL A 99 2.02 -20.37 -7.42
CA VAL A 99 3.09 -20.89 -8.27
C VAL A 99 4.08 -21.67 -7.42
N VAL A 100 4.36 -22.92 -7.79
CA VAL A 100 5.07 -23.95 -6.98
C VAL A 100 6.57 -23.63 -6.71
N LYS A 101 7.03 -22.39 -6.94
CA LYS A 101 8.36 -21.91 -6.54
C LYS A 101 8.28 -20.46 -6.05
N ALA A 102 8.55 -20.26 -4.77
CA ALA A 102 8.79 -18.94 -4.20
C ALA A 102 10.06 -18.33 -4.83
N ARG A 103 9.85 -17.31 -5.65
CA ARG A 103 10.88 -16.51 -6.32
C ARG A 103 10.30 -15.12 -6.55
N ARG A 104 11.14 -14.12 -6.80
CA ARG A 104 10.69 -12.83 -7.33
C ARG A 104 9.91 -13.08 -8.62
N GLN A 105 8.65 -12.65 -8.66
CA GLN A 105 7.84 -12.67 -9.88
C GLN A 105 7.74 -11.23 -10.42
N SER A 106 7.71 -11.12 -11.75
CA SER A 106 7.38 -9.89 -12.45
C SER A 106 6.00 -10.05 -13.09
N TYR A 107 5.22 -8.98 -13.02
CA TYR A 107 3.85 -8.90 -13.49
C TYR A 107 3.68 -7.71 -14.42
N ALA A 108 2.72 -7.83 -15.34
CA ALA A 108 2.37 -6.82 -16.31
C ALA A 108 0.87 -6.85 -16.62
N TRP A 109 0.27 -5.67 -16.74
CA TRP A 109 -1.11 -5.46 -17.13
C TRP A 109 -1.21 -4.27 -18.09
N MET A 110 -1.78 -4.50 -19.27
CA MET A 110 -2.10 -3.46 -20.25
C MET A 110 -3.47 -2.83 -19.96
N ASP A 111 -3.53 -1.49 -19.97
CA ASP A 111 -4.75 -0.69 -20.03
C ASP A 111 -4.84 0.07 -21.37
N PRO A 112 -5.57 -0.47 -22.37
CA PRO A 112 -5.75 0.19 -23.67
C PRO A 112 -6.54 1.51 -23.61
N ALA A 113 -7.22 1.80 -22.49
CA ALA A 113 -7.96 3.04 -22.26
C ALA A 113 -7.21 4.00 -21.31
N GLY A 114 -5.95 3.70 -21.00
CA GLY A 114 -5.06 4.55 -20.21
C GLY A 114 -4.42 5.67 -21.04
N ALA A 115 -4.24 6.84 -20.43
CA ALA A 115 -3.55 7.99 -21.03
C ALA A 115 -2.35 8.45 -20.19
N SER A 116 -1.56 9.39 -20.69
CA SER A 116 -0.33 9.89 -20.04
C SER A 116 -0.56 10.66 -18.74
N ASP A 117 -1.79 11.14 -18.50
CA ASP A 117 -2.24 11.77 -17.25
C ASP A 117 -2.69 10.77 -16.18
N SER A 118 -2.81 9.49 -16.54
CA SER A 118 -3.44 8.48 -15.71
C SER A 118 -2.44 7.94 -14.68
N GLN A 119 -2.83 7.99 -13.41
CA GLN A 119 -2.10 7.33 -12.32
C GLN A 119 -2.62 5.90 -12.16
N TYR A 120 -1.79 4.98 -11.66
CA TYR A 120 -2.20 3.60 -11.39
C TYR A 120 -1.90 3.20 -9.96
N GLU A 121 -2.69 2.27 -9.44
CA GLU A 121 -2.46 1.63 -8.15
C GLU A 121 -2.52 0.11 -8.30
N VAL A 122 -1.49 -0.58 -7.80
CA VAL A 122 -1.46 -2.04 -7.68
C VAL A 122 -1.68 -2.39 -6.21
N GLU A 123 -2.68 -3.22 -5.96
CA GLU A 123 -3.11 -3.68 -4.65
C GLU A 123 -2.86 -5.19 -4.52
N SER A 124 -2.12 -5.63 -3.50
CA SER A 124 -1.93 -7.05 -3.20
C SER A 124 -3.05 -7.60 -2.32
N VAL A 125 -3.44 -8.84 -2.60
CA VAL A 125 -4.43 -9.61 -1.83
C VAL A 125 -3.74 -10.85 -1.25
N ASP A 126 -3.91 -11.05 0.05
CA ASP A 126 -3.29 -12.17 0.78
C ASP A 126 -4.12 -13.47 0.69
N LEU A 127 -3.64 -14.53 1.35
CA LEU A 127 -4.29 -15.85 1.35
C LEU A 127 -5.63 -15.92 2.12
N ARG A 128 -5.99 -14.88 2.87
CA ARG A 128 -7.30 -14.74 3.54
C ARG A 128 -8.30 -13.97 2.67
N GLY A 129 -7.82 -13.29 1.62
CA GLY A 129 -8.60 -12.37 0.79
C GLY A 129 -8.47 -10.91 1.22
N ASP A 130 -7.64 -10.59 2.22
CA ASP A 130 -7.45 -9.24 2.73
C ASP A 130 -6.52 -8.42 1.83
N SER A 131 -6.78 -7.11 1.69
CA SER A 131 -5.86 -6.18 1.04
C SER A 131 -4.63 -5.94 1.94
N SER A 132 -3.44 -6.28 1.45
CA SER A 132 -2.21 -6.32 2.25
C SER A 132 -1.27 -5.13 2.01
N ASN A 133 -1.08 -4.71 0.75
CA ASN A 133 -0.23 -3.58 0.38
C ASN A 133 -0.81 -2.86 -0.86
N ARG A 134 -0.50 -1.58 -1.03
CA ARG A 134 -0.83 -0.77 -2.21
C ARG A 134 0.37 0.05 -2.64
N VAL A 135 0.70 0.02 -3.93
CA VAL A 135 1.75 0.85 -4.53
C VAL A 135 1.18 1.67 -5.69
N VAL A 136 1.51 2.96 -5.71
CA VAL A 136 1.10 3.90 -6.76
C VAL A 136 2.22 4.05 -7.79
N ALA A 137 1.85 4.05 -9.07
CA ALA A 137 2.72 4.37 -10.19
C ALA A 137 2.17 5.56 -10.99
N GLN A 138 3.03 6.53 -11.28
CA GLN A 138 2.72 7.60 -12.23
C GLN A 138 3.05 7.16 -13.66
N SER A 139 2.23 7.56 -14.63
CA SER A 139 2.51 7.29 -16.05
C SER A 139 3.68 8.11 -16.54
N ASN A 140 4.62 7.45 -17.21
CA ASN A 140 5.74 8.08 -17.91
C ASN A 140 5.61 7.75 -19.40
N TRP A 141 5.71 8.75 -20.28
CA TRP A 141 5.55 8.53 -21.72
C TRP A 141 6.77 7.83 -22.34
N SER A 142 6.52 6.87 -23.22
CA SER A 142 7.49 6.28 -24.12
C SER A 142 6.89 6.11 -25.52
N ALA A 143 7.71 6.32 -26.56
CA ALA A 143 7.30 6.08 -27.95
C ALA A 143 7.07 4.58 -28.25
N ALA A 144 7.68 3.69 -27.45
CA ALA A 144 7.53 2.24 -27.57
C ALA A 144 7.45 1.58 -26.18
N LEU A 145 6.70 0.49 -26.08
CA LEU A 145 6.64 -0.36 -24.90
C LEU A 145 7.74 -1.42 -24.93
N PRO A 146 8.22 -1.91 -23.77
CA PRO A 146 9.04 -3.12 -23.71
C PRO A 146 8.22 -4.35 -24.14
N GLU A 147 8.89 -5.46 -24.47
CA GLU A 147 8.20 -6.75 -24.58
C GLU A 147 7.60 -7.12 -23.22
N TYR A 148 6.30 -7.44 -23.20
CA TYR A 148 5.57 -7.82 -21.99
C TYR A 148 4.67 -9.02 -22.23
N ARG A 149 4.34 -9.73 -21.14
CA ARG A 149 3.33 -10.79 -21.12
C ARG A 149 2.23 -10.41 -20.15
N GLN A 150 1.02 -10.22 -20.65
CA GLN A 150 -0.16 -9.99 -19.80
C GLN A 150 -0.24 -11.08 -18.73
N SER A 151 -0.31 -10.67 -17.46
CA SER A 151 -0.30 -11.61 -16.34
C SER A 151 -1.63 -12.36 -16.24
N GLU A 152 -1.55 -13.65 -15.91
CA GLU A 152 -2.72 -14.51 -15.95
C GLU A 152 -3.71 -14.21 -14.82
N LEU A 153 -4.99 -14.38 -15.14
CA LEU A 153 -6.08 -14.25 -14.19
C LEU A 153 -6.28 -15.55 -13.42
N LEU A 154 -6.57 -15.46 -12.12
CA LEU A 154 -6.86 -16.59 -11.24
C LEU A 154 -7.97 -17.51 -11.79
N SER A 155 -8.99 -16.92 -12.39
CA SER A 155 -10.08 -17.61 -13.09
C SER A 155 -9.59 -18.57 -14.19
N LYS A 156 -8.51 -18.23 -14.90
CA LYS A 156 -7.91 -19.09 -15.93
C LYS A 156 -7.04 -20.22 -15.37
N LEU A 157 -6.55 -20.11 -14.12
CA LEU A 157 -5.78 -21.18 -13.50
C LEU A 157 -6.69 -22.32 -13.02
N GLY A 158 -7.81 -21.99 -12.37
CA GLY A 158 -8.77 -23.01 -11.88
C GLY A 158 -9.29 -23.92 -12.99
N GLY A 159 -9.66 -23.34 -14.14
CA GLY A 159 -10.13 -24.10 -15.31
C GLY A 159 -9.08 -25.03 -15.95
N ARG A 160 -7.78 -24.83 -15.67
CA ARG A 160 -6.71 -25.72 -16.17
C ARG A 160 -6.47 -26.94 -15.28
N SER A 161 -6.79 -26.86 -13.98
CA SER A 161 -6.65 -27.98 -13.05
C SER A 161 -7.84 -28.95 -13.11
N ALA A 162 -9.03 -28.49 -13.51
CA ALA A 162 -10.23 -29.32 -13.61
C ALA A 162 -10.25 -30.27 -14.82
N GLY A 163 -9.27 -30.18 -15.73
CA GLY A 163 -9.24 -30.94 -16.99
C GLY A 163 -8.76 -32.39 -16.88
N THR A 164 -8.25 -32.84 -15.72
CA THR A 164 -7.61 -34.17 -15.56
C THR A 164 -8.21 -34.96 -14.40
N THR A 165 -9.53 -35.12 -14.40
CA THR A 165 -10.22 -36.17 -13.64
C THR A 165 -11.06 -37.00 -14.61
N THR A 166 -10.40 -37.74 -15.49
CA THR A 166 -11.02 -38.87 -16.19
C THR A 166 -11.32 -39.94 -15.15
N ASN A 167 -12.51 -39.86 -14.54
CA ASN A 167 -13.08 -40.96 -13.77
C ASN A 167 -13.14 -42.19 -14.71
N PRO A 168 -12.48 -43.32 -14.40
CA PRO A 168 -12.67 -44.54 -15.17
C PRO A 168 -14.12 -45.01 -14.93
N GLU A 169 -14.95 -44.80 -15.94
CA GLU A 169 -16.37 -45.13 -15.90
C GLU A 169 -16.56 -46.62 -15.64
N SER A 170 -17.58 -46.94 -14.83
CA SER A 170 -17.84 -48.29 -14.33
C SER A 170 -18.15 -49.27 -15.45
N LEU A 171 -17.23 -50.20 -15.69
CA LEU A 171 -17.52 -51.45 -16.38
C LEU A 171 -18.04 -52.46 -15.35
N GLU A 172 -19.37 -52.56 -15.28
CA GLU A 172 -20.03 -53.71 -14.65
C GLU A 172 -19.90 -54.96 -15.55
N MET A 173 -19.85 -56.11 -14.88
CA MET A 173 -20.11 -57.49 -15.31
C MET A 173 -20.37 -57.80 -16.80
N ASP A 174 -19.59 -58.77 -17.31
CA ASP A 174 -20.07 -60.13 -17.59
C ASP A 174 -19.06 -61.15 -17.03
#